data_AF-A0A6S6RSW7-F1
#
_entry.id   AF-A0A6S6RSW7-F1
#
_cell.length_a   1.000
_cell.length_b   1.000
_cell.length_c   1.000
_cell.angle_alpha   90.00
_cell.angle_beta   90.00
_cell.angle_gamma   90.00
#
_symmetry.space_group_name_H-M   'P 1'
#
loop_
_entity.id
_entity.type
_entity.pdbx_description
1 polymer ?
#
loop_
_entity_poly.entity_id
_entity_poly.type
_entity_poly.pdbx_seq_one_letter_code
_entity_poly.pdbx_strand_id
1 'polypeptide(L)' 'MPMIPESAIAMLACTRIGAIHSAIFGGFSPEAIAGRIIESKAKLIITSDEGLRENRTIPLKKC' A
#
# COMPACT_ATOMS: atom_id res chain seq x y z
N MET A 1 -2.13 -0.14 2.00
CA MET A 1 -2.57 0.14 3.38
C MET A 1 -3.93 0.86 3.34
N PRO A 2 -4.81 0.65 4.34
CA PRO A 2 -6.08 1.36 4.47
C PRO A 2 -5.89 2.81 4.96
N MET A 3 -6.99 3.53 5.14
CA MET A 3 -6.98 4.89 5.70
C MET A 3 -6.77 4.86 7.22
N ILE A 4 -5.53 4.58 7.64
CA ILE A 4 -5.08 4.53 9.03
C ILE A 4 -3.84 5.44 9.22
N PRO A 5 -3.54 5.90 10.44
CA PRO A 5 -2.40 6.79 10.70
C PRO A 5 -1.04 6.25 10.21
N GLU A 6 -0.84 4.94 10.27
CA GLU A 6 0.36 4.24 9.83
C GLU A 6 0.66 4.50 8.34
N SER A 7 -0.37 4.72 7.52
CA SER A 7 -0.19 5.09 6.11
C SER A 7 0.52 6.43 5.95
N ALA A 8 0.17 7.44 6.77
CA ALA A 8 0.84 8.73 6.76
C ALA A 8 2.27 8.63 7.32
N ILE A 9 2.45 7.85 8.39
CA ILE A 9 3.76 7.60 8.99
C ILE A 9 4.71 6.95 7.97
N ALA A 10 4.25 5.93 7.24
CA ALA A 10 5.04 5.24 6.23
C ALA A 10 5.44 6.15 5.07
N MET A 11 4.53 7.00 4.57
CA MET A 11 4.86 7.99 3.54
C MET A 11 5.93 8.96 4.03
N LEU A 12 5.75 9.55 5.22
CA LEU A 12 6.72 10.49 5.78
C LEU A 12 8.05 9.82 6.14
N ALA A 13 8.05 8.55 6.54
CA ALA A 13 9.27 7.79 6.80
C ALA A 13 10.07 7.56 5.50
N CYS A 14 9.41 7.23 4.39
CA CYS A 14 10.05 7.18 3.07
C CYS A 14 10.65 8.54 2.69
N THR A 15 9.87 9.62 2.81
CA THR A 15 10.37 10.98 2.51
C THR A 15 11.57 11.36 3.38
N ARG A 16 11.55 11.00 4.68
CA ARG A 16 12.62 11.29 5.64
C ARG A 16 13.98 10.73 5.23
N ILE A 17 14.00 9.55 4.62
CA ILE A 17 15.23 8.89 4.15
C ILE A 17 15.55 9.20 2.68
N GLY A 18 14.79 10.09 2.03
CA GLY A 18 14.94 10.40 0.61
C GLY A 18 14.44 9.30 -0.34
N ALA A 19 13.65 8.33 0.17
CA ALA A 19 13.06 7.30 -0.65
C ALA A 19 11.78 7.80 -1.34
N ILE A 20 11.60 7.40 -2.61
CA ILE A 20 10.38 7.68 -3.36
C ILE A 20 9.33 6.63 -2.99
N HIS A 21 8.20 7.07 -2.43
CA HIS A 21 7.08 6.19 -2.12
C HIS A 21 6.07 6.15 -3.29
N SER A 22 5.70 4.94 -3.72
CA SER A 22 4.62 4.72 -4.71
C SER A 22 3.37 4.23 -3.98
N ALA A 23 2.40 5.13 -3.77
CA ALA A 23 1.16 4.79 -3.08
C ALA A 23 0.15 4.14 -4.04
N ILE A 24 -0.28 2.92 -3.73
CA ILE A 24 -1.24 2.15 -4.53
C ILE A 24 -2.55 2.02 -3.76
N PHE A 25 -3.68 2.30 -4.41
CA PHE A 25 -5.00 2.16 -3.82
C PHE A 25 -5.37 0.68 -3.62
N GLY A 26 -5.75 0.29 -2.41
CA GLY A 26 -6.03 -1.10 -2.04
C GLY A 26 -7.32 -1.70 -2.62
N GLY A 27 -8.10 -0.93 -3.38
CA GLY A 27 -9.27 -1.43 -4.11
C GLY A 27 -8.98 -1.83 -5.57
N PHE A 28 -7.73 -1.80 -6.01
CA PHE A 28 -7.34 -2.31 -7.32
C PHE A 28 -7.26 -3.84 -7.33
N SER A 29 -7.41 -4.43 -8.53
CA SER A 29 -7.23 -5.87 -8.70
C SER A 29 -5.76 -6.28 -8.45
N PRO A 30 -5.49 -7.55 -8.07
CA PRO A 30 -4.13 -8.06 -7.92
C PRO A 30 -3.21 -7.77 -9.10
N GLU A 31 -3.69 -7.91 -10.33
CA GLU A 31 -2.93 -7.69 -11.56
C GLU A 31 -2.54 -6.21 -11.71
N ALA A 32 -3.46 -5.31 -11.38
CA ALA A 32 -3.23 -3.87 -11.41
C ALA A 32 -2.23 -3.41 -10.33
N ILE A 33 -2.19 -4.10 -9.18
CA ILE A 33 -1.20 -3.86 -8.12
C ILE A 33 0.17 -4.41 -8.56
N ALA A 34 0.22 -5.65 -9.05
CA ALA A 34 1.44 -6.31 -9.51
C ALA A 34 2.14 -5.51 -10.62
N GLY A 35 1.39 -5.01 -11.61
CA GLY A 35 1.94 -4.18 -12.68
C GLY A 35 2.65 -2.94 -12.16
N ARG A 36 2.05 -2.23 -11.19
CA ARG A 36 2.64 -1.04 -10.56
C ARG A 36 3.89 -1.36 -9.74
N ILE A 37 3.90 -2.50 -9.05
CA ILE A 37 5.07 -2.94 -8.28
C ILE A 37 6.25 -3.21 -9.23
N ILE A 38 6.00 -3.97 -10.30
CA ILE A 38 7.03 -4.31 -11.31
C ILE A 38 7.57 -3.05 -11.97
N GLU A 39 6.71 -2.13 -12.37
CA GLU A 39 7.09 -0.87 -13.02
C GLU A 39 7.89 0.05 -12.09
N SER A 40 7.47 0.15 -10.82
CA SER A 40 8.16 0.97 -9.82
C SER A 40 9.54 0.45 -9.41
N LYS A 41 9.86 -0.83 -9.71
CA LYS A 41 11.08 -1.52 -9.27
C LYS A 41 11.30 -1.47 -7.75
N ALA A 42 10.21 -1.31 -6.97
CA ALA A 42 10.26 -1.26 -5.52
C ALA A 42 10.78 -2.59 -4.94
N LYS A 43 11.72 -2.51 -4.00
CA LYS A 43 12.26 -3.69 -3.29
C LYS A 43 11.53 -4.00 -1.99
N LEU A 44 10.68 -3.09 -1.53
CA LEU A 44 9.95 -3.17 -0.26
C LEU A 44 8.50 -2.75 -0.49
N ILE A 45 7.57 -3.47 0.13
CA ILE A 45 6.14 -3.18 0.12
C ILE A 45 5.68 -3.02 1.57
N ILE A 46 4.95 -1.94 1.84
CA ILE A 46 4.30 -1.70 3.13
C ILE A 46 2.80 -1.89 2.92
N THR A 47 2.22 -2.87 3.60
CA THR A 47 0.78 -3.20 3.51
C THR A 47 0.21 -3.56 4.88
N SER A 48 -1.11 -3.75 4.94
CA SER A 48 -1.83 -4.24 6.11
C SER A 48 -2.44 -5.60 5.79
N ASP A 49 -2.74 -6.42 6.80
CA ASP A 49 -3.39 -7.72 6.58
C ASP A 49 -4.79 -7.52 5.95
N GLU A 50 -5.55 -6.59 6.51
CA GLU A 50 -6.88 -6.19 6.06
C GLU A 50 -7.13 -4.69 6.24
N GLY A 51 -8.11 -4.16 5.52
CA GLY A 51 -8.64 -2.81 5.69
C GLY A 51 -10.13 -2.84 6.01
N LEU A 52 -10.54 -2.14 7.07
CA LEU A 52 -11.95 -1.98 7.40
C LEU A 52 -12.52 -0.77 6.67
N ARG A 53 -13.53 -0.97 5.81
CA ARG A 53 -14.22 0.10 5.10
C ARG A 53 -15.69 -0.25 4.96
N GLU A 54 -16.58 0.68 5.29
CA GLU A 54 -18.04 0.46 5.22
C GLU A 54 -18.52 -0.80 5.98
N ASN A 55 -17.93 -1.06 7.15
CA ASN A 55 -18.20 -2.26 7.94
C ASN A 55 -17.87 -3.59 7.23
N ARG A 56 -17.07 -3.54 6.15
CA ARG A 56 -16.57 -4.70 5.41
C ARG A 56 -15.06 -4.78 5.57
N THR A 57 -14.56 -6.00 5.73
CA THR A 57 -13.14 -6.32 5.74
C THR A 57 -12.66 -6.55 4.31
N ILE A 58 -11.69 -5.74 3.88
CA ILE A 58 -11.02 -5.88 2.58
C ILE A 58 -9.68 -6.59 2.84
N PRO A 59 -9.49 -7.85 2.39
CA PRO A 59 -8.21 -8.53 2.56
C PRO A 59 -7.17 -7.88 1.63
N LEU A 60 -6.11 -7.29 2.20
CA LEU A 60 -5.09 -6.54 1.44
C LEU A 60 -3.79 -7.32 1.23
N LYS A 61 -3.56 -8.36 2.04
CA LYS A 61 -2.32 -9.16 1.98
C LYS A 61 -2.47 -10.45 1.18
N LYS A 62 -3.70 -10.90 0.96
CA LYS A 62 -4.00 -12.13 0.20
C LYS A 62 -4.22 -11.85 -1.30
N CYS A 63 -3.98 -10.61 -1.73
CA CYS A 63 -4.10 -10.15 -3.11
C CYS A 63 -2.96 -10.70 -3.96
#